data_AF-A0A1T1CC03-F1
#
_entry.id   AF-A0A1T1CC03-F1
#
_cell.length_a   1.000
_cell.length_b   1.000
_cell.length_c   1.000
_cell.angle_alpha   90.00
_cell.angle_beta   90.00
_cell.angle_gamma   90.00
#
_symmetry.space_group_name_H-M   'P 1'
#
loop_
_entity.id
_entity.type
_entity.pdbx_description
1 polymer ?
#
loop_
_entity_poly.entity_id
_entity_poly.type
_entity_poly.pdbx_seq_one_letter_code
_entity_poly.pdbx_strand_id
1 'polypeptide(L)' 'MKTQLFSNWHLMRWIRLAFALFLLVEAYATREWFFIIFGLFFLLQALFNAGCGANGCAMPKK' A
#
# COMPACT_ATOMS: atom_id res chain seq x y z
N MET A 1 11.15 -20.75 3.22
CA MET A 1 10.05 -19.76 3.22
C MET A 1 10.59 -18.33 3.11
N LYS A 2 11.43 -18.04 2.10
CA LYS A 2 12.11 -16.73 1.92
C LYS A 2 11.77 -16.08 0.56
N THR A 3 10.97 -16.76 -0.26
CA THR A 3 10.76 -16.43 -1.66
C THR A 3 9.57 -15.51 -1.93
N GLN A 4 8.64 -15.31 -0.99
CA GLN A 4 7.47 -14.45 -1.20
C GLN A 4 7.73 -12.95 -0.99
N LEU A 5 8.84 -12.58 -0.34
CA LEU A 5 9.24 -11.18 -0.17
C LEU A 5 9.80 -10.57 -1.47
N PHE A 6 10.31 -11.41 -2.38
CA PHE A 6 10.91 -11.01 -3.66
C PHE A 6 10.25 -11.64 -4.89
N SER A 7 9.38 -12.65 -4.74
CA SER A 7 8.59 -13.24 -5.82
C SER A 7 7.12 -12.86 -5.60
N ASN A 8 6.52 -12.13 -6.55
CA ASN A 8 5.23 -11.40 -6.50
C ASN A 8 5.28 -9.93 -6.02
N TRP A 9 6.29 -9.15 -6.41
CA TRP A 9 6.12 -7.69 -6.46
C TRP A 9 5.13 -7.32 -7.58
N HIS A 10 3.85 -7.42 -7.26
CA HIS A 10 2.76 -7.04 -8.16
C HIS A 10 2.81 -5.53 -8.39
N LEU A 11 2.61 -5.09 -9.63
CA LEU A 11 2.60 -3.67 -10.05
C LEU A 11 1.72 -2.79 -9.14
N MET A 12 0.66 -3.38 -8.58
CA MET A 12 -0.26 -2.74 -7.62
C MET A 12 0.42 -2.26 -6.32
N ARG A 13 1.47 -2.93 -5.83
CA ARG A 13 2.22 -2.51 -4.63
C ARG A 13 3.02 -1.23 -4.90
N TRP A 14 3.66 -1.16 -6.07
CA TRP A 14 4.37 0.04 -6.53
C TRP A 14 3.42 1.22 -6.72
N ILE A 15 2.25 1.01 -7.32
CA ILE A 15 1.24 2.07 -7.48
C ILE A 15 0.80 2.61 -6.11
N ARG A 16 0.49 1.74 -5.14
CA ARG A 16 0.09 2.18 -3.79
C ARG A 16 1.22 2.95 -3.08
N LEU A 17 2.47 2.50 -3.23
CA LEU A 17 3.64 3.21 -2.70
C LEU A 17 3.83 4.59 -3.33
N ALA A 18 3.72 4.68 -4.66
CA ALA A 18 3.83 5.95 -5.38
C ALA A 18 2.74 6.93 -4.95
N PHE A 19 1.50 6.45 -4.80
CA PHE A 19 0.39 7.27 -4.30
C PHE A 19 0.59 7.72 -2.86
N ALA A 20 1.06 6.83 -1.98
CA ALA A 20 1.38 7.19 -0.60
C ALA A 20 2.47 8.27 -0.52
N LEU A 21 3.53 8.13 -1.31
CA LEU A 21 4.61 9.11 -1.36
C LEU A 21 4.12 10.47 -1.90
N PHE A 22 3.32 10.44 -2.97
CA PHE A 22 2.70 11.64 -3.54
C PHE A 22 1.86 12.39 -2.49
N LEU A 23 0.97 11.70 -1.79
CA LEU A 23 0.14 12.30 -0.74
C LEU A 23 0.98 12.89 0.40
N LEU A 24 2.08 12.25 0.79
CA LEU A 24 2.98 12.77 1.84
C LEU A 24 3.75 14.01 1.38
N VAL A 25 4.15 14.08 0.11
CA VAL A 25 4.79 15.28 -0.47
C VAL A 25 3.79 16.44 -0.52
N GLU A 26 2.57 16.19 -0.99
CA GLU A 26 1.50 17.19 -0.99
C GLU A 26 1.14 17.64 0.43
N ALA A 27 1.15 16.73 1.41
CA ALA A 27 0.96 17.06 2.82
C ALA A 27 2.04 18.02 3.34
N TYR A 28 3.29 17.84 2.92
CA TYR A 28 4.38 18.74 3.29
C TYR A 28 4.24 20.11 2.62
N ALA A 29 3.87 20.14 1.33
CA ALA A 29 3.70 21.38 0.57
C ALA A 29 2.53 22.22 1.07
N THR A 30 1.37 21.59 1.32
CA THR A 30 0.14 22.25 1.75
C THR A 30 0.05 22.45 3.27
N ARG A 31 0.85 21.70 4.04
CA ARG A 31 0.79 21.62 5.51
C ARG A 31 -0.55 21.14 6.07
N GLU A 32 -1.38 20.53 5.22
CA GLU A 32 -2.67 19.98 5.61
C GLU A 32 -2.49 18.59 6.22
N TRP A 33 -2.90 18.43 7.48
CA TRP A 33 -2.77 17.18 8.24
C TRP A 33 -3.55 16.02 7.65
N PHE A 34 -4.63 16.31 6.92
CA PHE A 34 -5.48 15.30 6.30
C PHE A 34 -4.68 14.39 5.35
N PHE A 35 -3.83 14.96 4.51
CA PHE A 35 -3.02 14.18 3.56
C PHE A 35 -2.03 13.23 4.24
N ILE A 36 -1.55 13.57 5.45
CA ILE A 36 -0.69 12.69 6.23
C ILE A 36 -1.43 11.41 6.61
N ILE A 37 -2.68 11.52 7.07
CA ILE A 37 -3.49 10.37 7.49
C ILE A 37 -3.72 9.41 6.31
N PHE A 38 -4.11 9.94 5.15
CA PHE A 38 -4.33 9.13 3.95
C PHE A 38 -3.02 8.57 3.39
N GLY A 39 -1.94 9.35 3.37
CA GLY A 39 -0.61 8.89 2.96
C GLY A 39 -0.13 7.73 3.82
N LEU A 40 -0.26 7.84 5.15
CA LEU A 40 0.11 6.78 6.09
C LEU A 40 -0.74 5.52 5.89
N PHE A 41 -2.05 5.68 5.66
CA PHE A 41 -2.95 4.56 5.36
C PHE A 41 -2.53 3.78 4.12
N PHE A 42 -2.23 4.46 3.01
CA PHE A 42 -1.74 3.78 1.79
C PHE A 42 -0.34 3.18 1.95
N LEU A 43 0.54 3.84 2.73
CA LEU A 43 1.88 3.34 3.04
C LEU A 43 1.80 2.03 3.83
N LEU A 44 0.97 1.97 4.87
CA LEU A 44 0.75 0.76 5.67
C LEU A 44 0.17 -0.37 4.83
N GLN A 45 -0.82 -0.09 3.99
CA GLN A 45 -1.37 -1.09 3.06
C GLN A 45 -0.32 -1.64 2.09
N ALA A 46 0.59 -0.80 1.59
CA ALA A 46 1.65 -1.22 0.68
C ALA A 46 2.78 -1.97 1.39
N LEU A 47 3.08 -1.63 2.65
CA LEU A 47 4.13 -2.26 3.45
C LEU A 47 3.70 -3.64 3.94
N PHE A 48 2.53 -3.72 4.57
CA PHE A 48 1.99 -4.96 5.14
C PHE A 48 1.26 -5.83 4.11
N ASN A 49 1.11 -5.34 2.86
CA ASN A 49 0.20 -5.92 1.85
C ASN A 49 -1.22 -6.13 2.43
N ALA A 50 -1.57 -5.32 3.44
CA ALA A 50 -2.81 -5.38 4.17
C ALA A 50 -3.89 -4.76 3.29
N GLY A 51 -4.51 -5.58 2.47
CA GLY A 51 -5.59 -5.17 1.58
C GLY A 51 -6.12 -6.37 0.82
N CYS A 52 -7.38 -6.28 0.41
CA CYS A 52 -7.97 -7.23 -0.54
C CYS A 52 -7.26 -7.02 -1.90
N GLY A 53 -6.15 -7.72 -2.12
CA GLY A 53 -5.45 -7.72 -3.40
C GLY A 53 -6.16 -8.64 -4.40
N ALA A 54 -5.68 -8.72 -5.64
CA ALA A 54 -6.19 -9.71 -6.62
C ALA A 54 -6.10 -11.18 -6.13
N ASN A 55 -5.37 -11.43 -5.02
CA ASN A 55 -5.24 -12.71 -4.33
C ASN A 55 -5.89 -12.74 -2.92
N GLY A 56 -6.64 -11.72 -2.50
CA GLY A 56 -7.42 -11.72 -1.26
C GLY A 56 -8.90 -11.60 -1.61
N CYS A 57 -9.84 -12.40 -1.12
CA CYS A 57 -9.83 -13.41 -0.08
C CYS A 57 -9.79 -14.81 -0.69
N ALA A 58 -8.85 -15.66 -0.28
CA ALA A 58 -9.06 -17.10 -0.41
C ALA A 58 -10.22 -17.48 0.53
N MET A 59 -11.46 -17.48 0.02
CA MET A 59 -12.53 -18.20 0.71
C MET A 59 -12.06 -19.64 0.87
N PRO A 60 -12.18 -20.24 2.06
CA PRO A 60 -11.82 -21.64 2.24
C PRO A 60 -12.63 -22.45 1.22
N LYS A 61 -11.96 -23.02 0.21
CA LYS A 61 -12.59 -24.02 -0.64
C LYS A 61 -12.83 -25.23 0.24
N LYS A 62 -14.10 -25.58 0.42
CA LYS A 62 -14.51 -26.85 1.03
C LYS A 62 -13.86 -28.01 0.29
#